data_AF-A0A8T3E228-F1
#
_entry.id   AF-A0A8T3E228-F1
#
_cell.length_a   1.000
_cell.length_b   1.000
_cell.length_c   1.000
_cell.angle_alpha   90.00
_cell.angle_beta   90.00
_cell.angle_gamma   90.00
#
_symmetry.space_group_name_H-M   'P 1'
#
loop_
_entity.id
_entity.type
_entity.pdbx_description
1 polymer ?
#
loop_
_entity_poly.entity_id
_entity_poly.type
_entity_poly.pdbx_seq_one_letter_code
_entity_poly.pdbx_strand_id
1 'polypeptide(L)'
;MSKPRPVSTSLRSFFFNTHKKDALPEHLGRYLTARHFLCRSDSGGNSISCLFQIDAQLQDPTSSVLTLIRQPNLWLSDLRITVEMKGFTDEPNYTVEVLEGGVTLDDVIDDRIYEQALAEKSAFFVADLGVLMRQHILWQTHMSQVRPFYTLKCNSSPAVIQVLAALGTGFICANKSEVALVQNCGVDSEDIIYSGAYKQLSHIKHAAKSGIDSLVCDNEMELRKIARCHPTAKVLLQVATASPLEEMSMTFGCTLKNCRHLLQCAKQLHLQVVGVKFHLPVTCNNPQAYCHAVSDARCIFDMGEELGFNMNVLDIGGGFSHSALQLEQTGAAIRPLLDIYFPPQSGVHIIAELGDYYVSSSFTLAVNIIGKEVVCQDRRGQHSDEVSLNDEFLYYMNEGVYGSFASKLLENVIPVPIVHKKSLRVKEAVFPSSLWGPSCDRLDQVVEHCLLPELKVGDWVIFNNMGANSLGEPCTATQKLPVYYIITADDWYSMQEGGITLDTSMKNLLWVPYCL
;
A
#
# COMPACT_ATOMS: atom_id res chain seq x y z
N MET A 1 -51.36 13.67 -30.96
CA MET A 1 -51.86 12.27 -31.07
C MET A 1 -50.64 11.40 -31.35
N SER A 2 -50.29 10.31 -30.68
CA SER A 2 -50.80 9.57 -29.53
C SER A 2 -49.74 8.48 -29.28
N LYS A 3 -49.36 8.22 -28.01
CA LYS A 3 -48.57 7.04 -27.61
C LYS A 3 -49.22 5.74 -28.08
N PRO A 4 -48.46 4.64 -28.15
CA PRO A 4 -48.93 3.38 -27.60
C PRO A 4 -48.04 2.85 -26.47
N ARG A 5 -48.73 2.22 -25.51
CA ARG A 5 -48.28 1.51 -24.30
C ARG A 5 -47.95 0.03 -24.62
N PRO A 6 -47.30 -0.70 -23.68
CA PRO A 6 -46.86 -2.08 -23.89
C PRO A 6 -48.01 -3.09 -23.78
N VAL A 7 -47.87 -4.24 -24.45
CA VAL A 7 -48.74 -5.41 -24.30
C VAL A 7 -47.93 -6.60 -23.82
N SER A 8 -48.37 -7.16 -22.71
CA SER A 8 -47.94 -8.43 -22.11
C SER A 8 -48.33 -9.63 -22.96
N THR A 9 -47.47 -10.65 -23.07
CA THR A 9 -47.97 -12.03 -23.23
C THR A 9 -47.05 -13.06 -22.58
N SER A 10 -47.65 -13.76 -21.61
CA SER A 10 -47.32 -15.05 -21.01
C SER A 10 -46.61 -16.06 -21.92
N LEU A 11 -45.56 -16.72 -21.42
CA LEU A 11 -45.14 -18.06 -21.88
C LEU A 11 -45.25 -19.08 -20.75
N ARG A 12 -46.00 -20.13 -21.08
CA ARG A 12 -46.48 -21.23 -20.24
C ARG A 12 -45.34 -22.16 -19.80
N SER A 13 -45.42 -22.55 -18.53
CA SER A 13 -45.09 -23.86 -17.92
C SER A 13 -44.39 -24.91 -18.80
N PHE A 14 -43.15 -25.22 -18.48
CA PHE A 14 -42.59 -26.56 -18.67
C PHE A 14 -42.67 -27.31 -17.33
N PHE A 15 -43.54 -28.32 -17.28
CA PHE A 15 -43.58 -29.32 -16.22
C PHE A 15 -42.41 -30.28 -16.40
N PHE A 16 -41.60 -30.49 -15.36
CA PHE A 16 -40.83 -31.72 -15.21
C PHE A 16 -41.12 -32.36 -13.85
N ASN A 17 -41.25 -33.68 -13.93
CA ASN A 17 -41.83 -34.59 -12.96
C ASN A 17 -41.11 -34.57 -11.61
N THR A 18 -41.91 -34.47 -10.55
CA THR A 18 -41.47 -34.50 -9.15
C THR A 18 -41.41 -35.95 -8.68
N HIS A 19 -40.21 -36.45 -8.39
CA HIS A 19 -40.03 -37.62 -7.52
C HIS A 19 -38.85 -37.33 -6.59
N LYS A 20 -39.14 -36.53 -5.55
CA LYS A 20 -38.41 -36.37 -4.27
C LYS A 20 -38.80 -35.05 -3.57
N LYS A 21 -40.11 -34.73 -3.55
CA LYS A 21 -40.62 -33.61 -2.73
C LYS A 21 -41.11 -34.05 -1.34
N ASP A 22 -41.08 -35.35 -1.03
CA ASP A 22 -41.69 -35.89 0.19
C ASP A 22 -40.70 -36.08 1.36
N ALA A 23 -39.61 -35.32 1.40
CA ALA A 23 -38.62 -35.40 2.49
C ALA A 23 -38.28 -34.04 3.12
N LEU A 24 -39.20 -33.07 3.09
CA LEU A 24 -39.08 -31.83 3.86
C LEU A 24 -40.38 -31.54 4.62
N PRO A 25 -40.33 -31.26 5.94
CA PRO A 25 -41.51 -30.89 6.72
C PRO A 25 -42.17 -29.62 6.15
N GLU A 26 -43.50 -29.61 6.03
CA GLU A 26 -44.30 -28.53 5.43
C GLU A 26 -44.06 -27.13 6.02
N HIS A 27 -43.44 -27.02 7.20
CA HIS A 27 -43.13 -25.75 7.86
C HIS A 27 -41.89 -25.02 7.30
N LEU A 28 -41.05 -25.67 6.48
CA LEU A 28 -39.83 -25.07 5.90
C LEU A 28 -40.02 -24.54 4.47
N GLY A 29 -41.11 -24.88 3.78
CA GLY A 29 -41.35 -24.48 2.40
C GLY A 29 -41.59 -22.97 2.17
N ARG A 30 -41.68 -22.17 3.24
CA ARG A 30 -41.98 -20.72 3.17
C ARG A 30 -40.75 -19.81 3.26
N TYR A 31 -39.55 -20.33 3.54
CA TYR A 31 -38.36 -19.51 3.82
C TYR A 31 -37.19 -19.75 2.86
N LEU A 32 -37.34 -20.62 1.87
CA LEU A 32 -36.29 -21.01 0.94
C LEU A 32 -36.65 -20.57 -0.48
N THR A 33 -35.84 -19.69 -1.06
CA THR A 33 -35.92 -19.32 -2.48
C THR A 33 -34.70 -19.85 -3.20
N ALA A 34 -34.90 -20.75 -4.17
CA ALA A 34 -33.82 -21.28 -5.00
C ALA A 34 -33.58 -20.36 -6.20
N ARG A 35 -32.35 -19.87 -6.39
CA ARG A 35 -31.90 -19.23 -7.65
C ARG A 35 -30.96 -20.17 -8.39
N HIS A 36 -31.15 -20.28 -9.71
CA HIS A 36 -30.33 -21.14 -10.58
C HIS A 36 -29.10 -20.39 -11.10
N PHE A 37 -27.96 -21.07 -11.14
CA PHE A 37 -26.82 -20.70 -11.99
C PHE A 37 -26.43 -21.88 -12.90
N LEU A 38 -25.84 -21.52 -14.04
CA LEU A 38 -25.50 -22.30 -15.24
C LEU A 38 -25.32 -23.82 -15.09
N CYS A 39 -25.96 -24.56 -16.01
CA CYS A 39 -25.65 -25.97 -16.28
C CYS A 39 -24.54 -26.07 -17.35
N ARG A 40 -23.50 -26.87 -17.09
CA ARG A 40 -22.52 -27.28 -18.11
C ARG A 40 -22.77 -28.76 -18.44
N SER A 41 -22.78 -29.10 -19.73
CA SER A 41 -22.89 -30.49 -20.19
C SER A 41 -21.52 -30.97 -20.67
N ASP A 42 -20.99 -32.02 -20.05
CA ASP A 42 -19.80 -32.68 -20.57
C ASP A 42 -20.14 -33.55 -21.79
N SER A 43 -19.27 -33.49 -22.80
CA SER A 43 -19.37 -34.28 -24.02
C SER A 43 -19.08 -35.76 -23.74
N GLY A 44 -20.09 -36.49 -23.28
CA GLY A 44 -19.96 -37.91 -23.01
C GLY A 44 -20.98 -38.49 -22.02
N GLY A 45 -22.27 -38.23 -22.20
CA GLY A 45 -23.37 -39.08 -21.69
C GLY A 45 -23.52 -39.26 -20.16
N ASN A 46 -24.62 -38.67 -19.64
CA ASN A 46 -25.40 -39.04 -18.45
C ASN A 46 -25.04 -38.46 -17.05
N SER A 47 -24.32 -37.34 -16.96
CA SER A 47 -24.35 -36.53 -15.73
C SER A 47 -24.48 -35.03 -16.02
N ILE A 48 -25.48 -34.39 -15.40
CA ILE A 48 -25.64 -32.94 -15.33
C ILE A 48 -25.29 -32.53 -13.90
N SER A 49 -24.22 -31.76 -13.71
CA SER A 49 -23.90 -31.15 -12.42
C SER A 49 -24.58 -29.77 -12.34
N CYS A 50 -25.52 -29.62 -11.40
CA CYS A 50 -26.17 -28.35 -11.10
C CYS A 50 -25.68 -27.82 -9.75
N LEU A 51 -25.16 -26.59 -9.74
CA LEU A 51 -24.91 -25.83 -8.50
C LEU A 51 -26.21 -25.16 -8.06
N PHE A 52 -26.67 -25.47 -6.85
CA PHE A 52 -27.82 -24.80 -6.23
C PHE A 52 -27.34 -23.93 -5.09
N GLN A 53 -27.66 -22.64 -5.15
CA GLN A 53 -27.60 -21.75 -3.99
C GLN A 53 -28.99 -21.67 -3.35
N ILE A 54 -29.05 -21.95 -2.05
CA ILE A 54 -30.29 -21.91 -1.27
C ILE A 54 -30.18 -20.74 -0.29
N ASP A 55 -30.95 -19.67 -0.53
CA ASP A 55 -31.05 -18.55 0.41
C ASP A 55 -32.18 -18.82 1.40
N ALA A 56 -31.86 -18.79 2.70
CA ALA A 56 -32.82 -18.89 3.79
C ALA A 56 -32.98 -17.55 4.50
N GLN A 57 -34.17 -16.95 4.48
CA GLN A 57 -34.48 -15.77 5.29
C GLN A 57 -35.06 -16.21 6.63
N LEU A 58 -34.29 -16.07 7.72
CA LEU A 58 -34.77 -16.34 9.09
C LEU A 58 -34.73 -15.06 9.91
N GLN A 59 -35.82 -14.77 10.62
CA GLN A 59 -36.05 -13.48 11.30
C GLN A 59 -35.85 -13.53 12.83
N ASP A 60 -35.34 -14.65 13.40
CA ASP A 60 -35.00 -14.72 14.83
C ASP A 60 -34.09 -15.94 15.16
N PRO A 61 -32.96 -15.79 15.89
CA PRO A 61 -32.07 -16.92 16.19
C PRO A 61 -32.19 -17.38 17.65
N THR A 62 -33.06 -18.34 17.96
CA THR A 62 -32.95 -19.10 19.22
C THR A 62 -33.14 -20.61 19.07
N SER A 63 -32.12 -21.33 19.53
CA SER A 63 -32.00 -22.77 19.87
C SER A 63 -32.34 -23.87 18.85
N SER A 64 -32.98 -23.61 17.71
CA SER A 64 -33.42 -24.70 16.81
C SER A 64 -32.42 -25.08 15.69
N VAL A 65 -31.37 -24.28 15.45
CA VAL A 65 -30.42 -24.51 14.35
C VAL A 65 -29.34 -25.55 14.70
N LEU A 66 -28.93 -25.63 15.96
CA LEU A 66 -27.88 -26.58 16.40
C LEU A 66 -28.34 -28.04 16.39
N THR A 67 -29.65 -28.31 16.41
CA THR A 67 -30.19 -29.68 16.46
C THR A 67 -30.20 -30.36 15.08
N LEU A 68 -30.09 -29.61 13.98
CA LEU A 68 -30.04 -30.18 12.62
C LEU A 68 -28.68 -30.79 12.26
N ILE A 69 -27.63 -30.52 13.05
CA ILE A 69 -26.23 -30.95 12.79
C ILE A 69 -25.97 -32.39 13.27
N ARG A 70 -26.94 -33.07 13.90
CA ARG A 70 -26.79 -34.46 14.39
C ARG A 70 -27.89 -35.40 13.91
N GLN A 71 -27.87 -35.76 12.63
CA GLN A 71 -28.56 -36.96 12.11
C GLN A 71 -27.58 -37.75 11.22
N PRO A 72 -27.35 -39.06 11.42
CA PRO A 72 -26.14 -39.72 10.91
C PRO A 72 -26.21 -40.25 9.47
N ASN A 73 -27.27 -39.98 8.69
CA ASN A 73 -27.55 -40.74 7.46
C ASN A 73 -27.83 -39.91 6.20
N LEU A 74 -27.06 -38.84 5.97
CA LEU A 74 -27.08 -38.10 4.70
C LEU A 74 -25.65 -37.96 4.15
N TRP A 75 -25.35 -38.70 3.08
CA TRP A 75 -24.17 -38.48 2.25
C TRP A 75 -24.43 -37.24 1.38
N LEU A 76 -23.96 -36.08 1.84
CA LEU A 76 -23.93 -34.82 1.10
C LEU A 76 -22.50 -34.31 1.16
N SER A 77 -21.72 -34.57 0.11
CA SER A 77 -20.30 -34.22 0.05
C SER A 77 -20.02 -32.74 -0.25
N ASP A 78 -21.02 -31.92 -0.57
CA ASP A 78 -20.82 -30.48 -0.79
C ASP A 78 -22.04 -29.68 -0.35
N LEU A 79 -22.00 -29.12 0.85
CA LEU A 79 -22.95 -28.11 1.31
C LEU A 79 -22.16 -26.92 1.87
N ARG A 80 -22.00 -25.85 1.07
CA ARG A 80 -21.53 -24.55 1.59
C ARG A 80 -22.71 -23.84 2.24
N ILE A 81 -22.59 -23.54 3.53
CA ILE A 81 -23.55 -22.72 4.27
C ILE A 81 -22.95 -21.33 4.42
N THR A 82 -23.43 -20.37 3.64
CA THR A 82 -23.18 -18.93 3.85
C THR A 82 -24.27 -18.40 4.77
N VAL A 83 -23.89 -17.96 5.98
CA VAL A 83 -24.79 -17.27 6.90
C VAL A 83 -24.69 -15.77 6.62
N GLU A 84 -25.60 -15.23 5.82
CA GLU A 84 -25.76 -13.78 5.71
C GLU A 84 -26.46 -13.25 6.96
N MET A 85 -25.70 -12.60 7.84
CA MET A 85 -26.26 -11.76 8.88
C MET A 85 -26.70 -10.44 8.25
N LYS A 86 -28.02 -10.24 8.09
CA LYS A 86 -28.58 -8.95 7.68
C LYS A 86 -28.43 -7.94 8.81
N GLY A 87 -27.37 -7.14 8.73
CA GLY A 87 -27.15 -5.93 9.52
C GLY A 87 -25.78 -5.36 9.20
N PHE A 88 -25.76 -4.15 8.62
CA PHE A 88 -24.63 -3.39 8.06
C PHE A 88 -24.30 -3.69 6.59
N THR A 89 -24.82 -2.81 5.72
CA THR A 89 -24.36 -2.61 4.34
C THR A 89 -23.01 -1.92 4.36
N ASP A 90 -21.94 -2.65 4.04
CA ASP A 90 -20.76 -2.16 3.32
C ASP A 90 -20.15 -3.40 2.64
N GLU A 91 -20.24 -3.49 1.31
CA GLU A 91 -19.50 -4.53 0.58
C GLU A 91 -17.99 -4.26 0.72
N PRO A 92 -17.15 -5.29 0.90
CA PRO A 92 -15.71 -5.10 1.00
C PRO A 92 -15.16 -4.48 -0.29
N ASN A 93 -14.44 -3.36 -0.16
CA ASN A 93 -13.99 -2.56 -1.29
C ASN A 93 -12.78 -3.14 -2.04
N TYR A 94 -12.04 -4.09 -1.43
CA TYR A 94 -10.81 -4.63 -2.01
C TYR A 94 -10.76 -6.15 -1.86
N THR A 95 -10.51 -6.84 -2.98
CA THR A 95 -10.29 -8.29 -3.00
C THR A 95 -8.80 -8.58 -2.87
N VAL A 96 -8.46 -9.53 -1.99
CA VAL A 96 -7.11 -10.05 -1.77
C VAL A 96 -7.11 -11.53 -2.07
N GLU A 97 -6.23 -11.95 -2.99
CA GLU A 97 -6.12 -13.33 -3.42
C GLU A 97 -5.10 -14.09 -2.56
N VAL A 98 -5.54 -15.19 -1.95
CA VAL A 98 -4.69 -16.05 -1.12
C VAL A 98 -4.06 -17.12 -2.02
N LEU A 99 -2.74 -17.09 -2.15
CA LEU A 99 -1.98 -18.03 -2.96
C LEU A 99 -1.75 -19.34 -2.20
N GLU A 100 -2.39 -20.41 -2.66
CA GLU A 100 -2.23 -21.77 -2.14
C GLU A 100 -1.43 -22.66 -3.10
N GLY A 101 -0.91 -23.79 -2.61
CA GLY A 101 -0.39 -24.85 -3.49
C GLY A 101 0.94 -24.58 -4.19
N GLY A 102 1.74 -23.62 -3.70
CA GLY A 102 3.07 -23.31 -4.26
C GLY A 102 3.04 -22.33 -5.44
N VAL A 103 1.89 -21.70 -5.70
CA VAL A 103 1.75 -20.58 -6.66
C VAL A 103 2.64 -19.42 -6.22
N THR A 104 3.39 -18.85 -7.15
CA THR A 104 4.32 -17.75 -6.92
C THR A 104 3.76 -16.42 -7.42
N LEU A 105 4.39 -15.31 -7.00
CA LEU A 105 4.11 -13.98 -7.54
C LEU A 105 4.27 -13.93 -9.07
N ASP A 106 5.27 -14.62 -9.61
CA ASP A 106 5.53 -14.66 -11.05
C ASP A 106 4.38 -15.34 -11.81
N ASP A 107 3.79 -16.40 -11.25
CA ASP A 107 2.62 -17.09 -11.83
C ASP A 107 1.41 -16.15 -11.91
N VAL A 108 1.17 -15.36 -10.85
CA VAL A 108 0.10 -14.35 -10.85
C VAL A 108 0.37 -13.27 -11.90
N ILE A 109 1.60 -12.77 -11.99
CA ILE A 109 1.98 -11.77 -13.01
C ILE A 109 1.76 -12.34 -14.42
N ASP A 110 2.16 -13.59 -14.67
CA ASP A 110 1.95 -14.29 -15.94
C ASP A 110 0.47 -14.36 -16.32
N ASP A 111 -0.39 -14.72 -15.37
CA ASP A 111 -1.83 -14.82 -15.58
C ASP A 111 -2.46 -13.45 -15.84
N ARG A 112 -2.09 -12.43 -15.06
CA ARG A 112 -2.56 -11.06 -15.29
C ARG A 112 -2.08 -10.48 -16.61
N ILE A 113 -0.85 -10.79 -17.03
CA ILE A 113 -0.35 -10.44 -18.37
C ILE A 113 -1.21 -11.11 -19.44
N TYR A 114 -1.57 -12.39 -19.28
CA TYR A 114 -2.43 -13.10 -20.22
C TYR A 114 -3.83 -12.48 -20.31
N GLU A 115 -4.47 -12.18 -19.18
CA GLU A 115 -5.76 -11.49 -19.12
C GLU A 115 -5.70 -10.10 -19.77
N GLN A 116 -4.68 -9.30 -19.43
CA GLN A 116 -4.51 -7.95 -19.98
C GLN A 116 -4.15 -7.96 -21.46
N ALA A 117 -3.47 -8.99 -21.95
CA ALA A 117 -3.20 -9.18 -23.38
C ALA A 117 -4.47 -9.44 -24.20
N LEU A 118 -5.49 -10.05 -23.60
CA LEU A 118 -6.82 -10.23 -24.18
C LEU A 118 -7.71 -8.99 -24.02
N ALA A 119 -7.46 -8.18 -22.99
CA ALA A 119 -8.12 -6.91 -22.70
C ALA A 119 -7.38 -5.70 -23.34
N GLU A 120 -7.51 -4.51 -22.74
CA GLU A 120 -7.00 -3.23 -23.26
C GLU A 120 -5.48 -3.02 -23.11
N LYS A 121 -4.72 -4.03 -22.64
CA LYS A 121 -3.26 -3.94 -22.37
C LYS A 121 -2.87 -2.77 -21.47
N SER A 122 -3.63 -2.58 -20.39
CA SER A 122 -3.29 -1.58 -19.37
C SER A 122 -2.13 -2.03 -18.51
N ALA A 123 -1.23 -1.10 -18.14
CA ALA A 123 -0.23 -1.37 -17.10
C ALA A 123 -0.94 -1.71 -15.78
N PHE A 124 -0.31 -2.50 -14.92
CA PHE A 124 -0.94 -2.91 -13.67
C PHE A 124 0.08 -3.22 -12.58
N PHE A 125 -0.38 -3.16 -11.33
CA PHE A 125 0.39 -3.55 -10.17
C PHE A 125 -0.07 -4.90 -9.61
N VAL A 126 0.88 -5.69 -9.13
CA VAL A 126 0.62 -6.81 -8.22
C VAL A 126 1.24 -6.47 -6.87
N ALA A 127 0.46 -6.58 -5.80
CA ALA A 127 0.83 -6.13 -4.46
C ALA A 127 0.78 -7.30 -3.46
N ASP A 128 1.93 -7.74 -2.96
CA ASP A 128 2.03 -8.77 -1.91
C ASP A 128 1.91 -8.13 -0.52
N LEU A 129 0.73 -8.28 0.09
CA LEU A 129 0.46 -7.77 1.44
C LEU A 129 1.22 -8.54 2.53
N GLY A 130 1.66 -9.77 2.26
CA GLY A 130 2.49 -10.57 3.18
C GLY A 130 3.86 -9.93 3.43
N VAL A 131 4.40 -9.18 2.46
CA VAL A 131 5.63 -8.39 2.64
C VAL A 131 5.49 -7.40 3.80
N LEU A 132 4.31 -6.75 3.96
CA LEU A 132 4.09 -5.77 5.02
C LEU A 132 4.23 -6.41 6.40
N MET A 133 3.68 -7.63 6.57
CA MET A 133 3.80 -8.39 7.80
C MET A 133 5.25 -8.79 8.08
N ARG A 134 5.96 -9.31 7.08
CA ARG A 134 7.39 -9.69 7.21
C ARG A 134 8.25 -8.50 7.61
N GLN A 135 8.05 -7.35 6.97
CA GLN A 135 8.76 -6.12 7.34
C GLN A 135 8.38 -5.66 8.75
N HIS A 136 7.11 -5.75 9.14
CA HIS A 136 6.71 -5.40 10.50
C HIS A 136 7.39 -6.26 11.56
N ILE A 137 7.45 -7.58 11.36
CA ILE A 137 8.16 -8.51 12.27
C ILE A 137 9.65 -8.19 12.32
N LEU A 138 10.26 -7.93 11.16
CA LEU A 138 11.67 -7.58 11.08
C LEU A 138 11.97 -6.29 11.85
N TRP A 139 11.10 -5.28 11.74
CA TRP A 139 11.18 -4.04 12.50
C TRP A 139 11.09 -4.31 14.00
N GLN A 140 10.06 -5.02 14.46
CA GLN A 140 9.88 -5.35 15.87
C GLN A 140 11.10 -6.12 16.44
N THR A 141 11.73 -6.96 15.63
CA THR A 141 12.92 -7.74 16.03
C THR A 141 14.15 -6.84 16.23
N HIS A 142 14.38 -5.86 15.36
CA HIS A 142 15.59 -5.02 15.38
C HIS A 142 15.40 -3.69 16.13
N MET A 143 14.16 -3.24 16.31
CA MET A 143 13.80 -1.90 16.79
C MET A 143 12.64 -1.98 17.79
N SER A 144 12.65 -2.97 18.69
CA SER A 144 11.55 -3.27 19.62
C SER A 144 11.09 -2.11 20.51
N GLN A 145 11.98 -1.16 20.82
CA GLN A 145 11.65 0.03 21.61
C GLN A 145 11.10 1.20 20.79
N VAL A 146 11.09 1.08 19.46
CA VAL A 146 10.69 2.15 18.53
C VAL A 146 9.41 1.76 17.83
N ARG A 147 8.34 2.49 18.10
CA ARG A 147 7.03 2.26 17.48
C ARG A 147 7.04 2.79 16.04
N PRO A 148 6.68 1.98 15.03
CA PRO A 148 6.61 2.46 13.66
C PRO A 148 5.37 3.34 13.42
N PHE A 149 5.55 4.41 12.65
CA PHE A 149 4.50 5.26 12.10
C PHE A 149 4.62 5.28 10.58
N TYR A 150 3.56 4.94 9.87
CA TYR A 150 3.56 4.82 8.42
C TYR A 150 3.31 6.16 7.71
N THR A 151 4.16 6.51 6.74
CA THR A 151 4.03 7.77 5.98
C THR A 151 3.17 7.60 4.73
N LEU A 152 1.96 8.17 4.73
CA LEU A 152 0.98 8.01 3.63
C LEU A 152 1.44 8.56 2.28
N LYS A 153 2.33 9.57 2.29
CA LYS A 153 2.89 10.15 1.07
C LYS A 153 3.54 9.09 0.18
N CYS A 154 4.11 8.03 0.77
CA CYS A 154 4.79 6.98 0.03
C CYS A 154 3.80 6.11 -0.75
N ASN A 155 2.72 5.68 -0.13
CA ASN A 155 1.66 4.89 -0.77
C ASN A 155 0.37 4.99 0.04
N SER A 156 -0.68 5.53 -0.58
CA SER A 156 -1.98 5.78 0.06
C SER A 156 -3.01 4.70 -0.28
N SER A 157 -2.57 3.49 -0.64
CA SER A 157 -3.47 2.36 -0.85
C SER A 157 -4.26 2.06 0.43
N PRO A 158 -5.60 2.02 0.39
CA PRO A 158 -6.40 1.73 1.57
C PRO A 158 -6.19 0.30 2.09
N ALA A 159 -5.81 -0.64 1.23
CA ALA A 159 -5.47 -2.01 1.65
C ALA A 159 -4.20 -2.03 2.50
N VAL A 160 -3.17 -1.27 2.11
CA VAL A 160 -1.93 -1.11 2.88
C VAL A 160 -2.22 -0.46 4.24
N ILE A 161 -3.05 0.60 4.26
CA ILE A 161 -3.42 1.31 5.49
C ILE A 161 -4.14 0.37 6.45
N GLN A 162 -5.08 -0.45 5.99
CA GLN A 162 -5.82 -1.38 6.83
C GLN A 162 -4.92 -2.46 7.43
N VAL A 163 -4.03 -3.06 6.63
CA VAL A 163 -3.07 -4.06 7.13
C VAL A 163 -2.13 -3.43 8.18
N LEU A 164 -1.57 -2.25 7.92
CA LEU A 164 -0.67 -1.58 8.86
C LEU A 164 -1.38 -1.09 10.13
N ALA A 165 -2.64 -0.69 10.03
CA ALA A 165 -3.48 -0.33 11.17
C ALA A 165 -3.76 -1.55 12.06
N ALA A 166 -4.11 -2.69 11.46
CA ALA A 166 -4.31 -3.96 12.17
C ALA A 166 -3.01 -4.47 12.82
N LEU A 167 -1.85 -4.09 12.28
CA LEU A 167 -0.53 -4.34 12.89
C LEU A 167 -0.17 -3.34 14.02
N GLY A 168 -1.04 -2.37 14.34
CA GLY A 168 -0.83 -1.39 15.42
C GLY A 168 0.13 -0.24 15.09
N THR A 169 0.43 -0.05 13.79
CA THR A 169 1.29 1.04 13.31
C THR A 169 0.56 2.38 13.44
N GLY A 170 1.28 3.44 13.85
CA GLY A 170 0.75 4.80 13.76
C GLY A 170 0.80 5.35 12.33
N PHE A 171 0.34 6.57 12.09
CA PHE A 171 0.30 7.16 10.74
C PHE A 171 0.74 8.62 10.71
N ILE A 172 1.58 8.94 9.73
CA ILE A 172 2.02 10.30 9.43
C ILE A 172 1.21 10.83 8.24
N CYS A 173 0.46 11.91 8.48
CA CYS A 173 -0.33 12.60 7.47
C CYS A 173 0.20 14.01 7.20
N ALA A 174 0.24 14.40 5.93
CA ALA A 174 0.66 15.74 5.49
C ALA A 174 -0.53 16.64 5.14
N ASN A 175 -1.67 16.08 4.75
CA ASN A 175 -2.83 16.84 4.28
C ASN A 175 -4.16 16.29 4.83
N LYS A 176 -5.25 17.05 4.60
CA LYS A 176 -6.60 16.72 5.06
C LYS A 176 -7.15 15.43 4.44
N SER A 177 -6.82 15.15 3.18
CA SER A 177 -7.32 13.96 2.49
C SER A 177 -6.72 12.68 3.08
N GLU A 178 -5.42 12.70 3.39
CA GLU A 178 -4.72 11.62 4.09
C GLU A 178 -5.30 11.36 5.48
N VAL A 179 -5.54 12.43 6.26
CA VAL A 179 -6.19 12.32 7.57
C VAL A 179 -7.56 11.64 7.45
N ALA A 180 -8.40 12.10 6.52
CA ALA A 180 -9.72 11.50 6.31
C ALA A 180 -9.61 10.03 5.89
N LEU A 181 -8.63 9.69 5.05
CA LEU A 181 -8.40 8.32 4.59
C LEU A 181 -8.05 7.38 5.75
N VAL A 182 -7.12 7.80 6.62
CA VAL A 182 -6.68 7.03 7.79
C VAL A 182 -7.82 6.86 8.79
N GLN A 183 -8.56 7.93 9.09
CA GLN A 183 -9.71 7.87 9.99
C GLN A 183 -10.84 6.97 9.44
N ASN A 184 -11.08 6.98 8.12
CA ASN A 184 -12.05 6.08 7.48
C ASN A 184 -11.66 4.60 7.59
N CYS A 185 -10.37 4.30 7.76
CA CYS A 185 -9.88 2.95 8.03
C CYS A 185 -10.01 2.54 9.51
N GLY A 186 -10.56 3.40 10.36
CA GLY A 186 -10.82 3.09 11.78
C GLY A 186 -9.63 3.36 12.71
N VAL A 187 -8.63 4.11 12.26
CA VAL A 187 -7.47 4.48 13.09
C VAL A 187 -7.81 5.62 14.04
N ASP A 188 -7.44 5.48 15.31
CA ASP A 188 -7.65 6.49 16.33
C ASP A 188 -6.78 7.73 16.12
N SER A 189 -7.32 8.91 16.45
CA SER A 189 -6.62 10.18 16.24
C SER A 189 -5.34 10.32 17.08
N GLU A 190 -5.17 9.54 18.15
CA GLU A 190 -3.95 9.52 18.97
C GLU A 190 -2.76 8.88 18.24
N ASP A 191 -3.04 8.02 17.27
CA ASP A 191 -2.05 7.34 16.44
C ASP A 191 -1.76 8.09 15.14
N ILE A 192 -2.23 9.34 15.02
CA ILE A 192 -2.01 10.19 13.84
C ILE A 192 -1.13 11.39 14.22
N ILE A 193 -0.05 11.59 13.47
CA ILE A 193 0.79 12.78 13.55
C ILE A 193 0.65 13.60 12.27
N TYR A 194 0.39 14.89 12.42
CA TYR A 194 0.25 15.80 11.31
C TYR A 194 1.58 16.50 11.00
N SER A 195 2.32 15.98 10.01
CA SER A 195 3.72 16.35 9.73
C SER A 195 3.92 17.37 8.59
N GLY A 196 2.88 18.04 8.10
CA GLY A 196 3.06 19.07 7.08
C GLY A 196 3.97 20.22 7.57
N ALA A 197 5.05 20.55 6.85
CA ALA A 197 5.97 21.64 7.25
C ALA A 197 5.28 23.01 7.24
N TYR A 198 4.54 23.31 6.16
CA TYR A 198 3.81 24.57 5.99
C TYR A 198 2.31 24.32 5.97
N LYS A 199 1.66 24.50 7.13
CA LYS A 199 0.26 24.14 7.29
C LYS A 199 -0.62 25.35 6.97
N GLN A 200 -1.61 25.13 6.12
CA GLN A 200 -2.69 26.10 5.95
C GLN A 200 -3.51 26.20 7.23
N LEU A 201 -4.01 27.39 7.56
CA LEU A 201 -4.85 27.60 8.76
C LEU A 201 -6.08 26.70 8.76
N SER A 202 -6.67 26.45 7.60
CA SER A 202 -7.79 25.51 7.41
C SER A 202 -7.43 24.08 7.81
N HIS A 203 -6.20 23.64 7.52
CA HIS A 203 -5.72 22.29 7.84
C HIS A 203 -5.48 22.13 9.34
N ILE A 204 -4.86 23.13 9.99
CA ILE A 204 -4.67 23.12 11.45
C ILE A 204 -6.02 23.07 12.18
N LYS A 205 -7.00 23.88 11.74
CA LYS A 205 -8.37 23.84 12.29
C LYS A 205 -9.05 22.49 12.06
N HIS A 206 -8.80 21.86 10.91
CA HIS A 206 -9.34 20.54 10.62
C HIS A 206 -8.71 19.46 11.51
N ALA A 207 -7.40 19.49 11.73
CA ALA A 207 -6.71 18.60 12.67
C ALA A 207 -7.32 18.73 14.08
N ALA A 208 -7.48 19.97 14.57
CA ALA A 208 -8.13 20.25 15.86
C ALA A 208 -9.56 19.70 15.93
N LYS A 209 -10.37 19.92 14.88
CA LYS A 209 -11.75 19.41 14.82
C LYS A 209 -11.81 17.87 14.80
N SER A 210 -10.79 17.23 14.24
CA SER A 210 -10.72 15.78 14.07
C SER A 210 -10.01 15.09 15.24
N GLY A 211 -9.67 15.84 16.30
CA GLY A 211 -9.02 15.32 17.51
C GLY A 211 -7.54 14.96 17.32
N ILE A 212 -6.89 15.45 16.26
CA ILE A 212 -5.46 15.22 16.02
C ILE A 212 -4.68 16.30 16.77
N ASP A 213 -4.05 15.91 17.86
CA ASP A 213 -3.32 16.82 18.73
C ASP A 213 -1.83 16.91 18.40
N SER A 214 -1.24 15.86 17.81
CA SER A 214 0.20 15.80 17.51
C SER A 214 0.53 16.51 16.20
N LEU A 215 1.21 17.66 16.29
CA LEU A 215 1.59 18.49 15.14
C LEU A 215 3.10 18.74 15.10
N VAL A 216 3.70 18.63 13.93
CA VAL A 216 5.12 18.96 13.72
C VAL A 216 5.29 20.45 13.40
N CYS A 217 6.35 21.06 13.93
CA CYS A 217 6.68 22.46 13.71
C CYS A 217 8.20 22.70 13.70
N ASP A 218 8.70 23.53 12.78
CA ASP A 218 10.12 23.87 12.66
C ASP A 218 10.42 25.38 12.72
N ASN A 219 9.39 26.24 12.79
CA ASN A 219 9.56 27.69 12.75
C ASN A 219 8.55 28.46 13.61
N GLU A 220 8.88 29.70 13.96
CA GLU A 220 8.06 30.53 14.86
C GLU A 220 6.70 30.91 14.25
N MET A 221 6.64 31.11 12.93
CA MET A 221 5.39 31.47 12.25
C MET A 221 4.36 30.35 12.33
N GLU A 222 4.80 29.09 12.17
CA GLU A 222 3.95 27.91 12.35
C GLU A 222 3.49 27.79 13.82
N LEU A 223 4.35 28.02 14.82
CA LEU A 223 3.93 28.04 16.23
C LEU A 223 2.80 29.05 16.46
N ARG A 224 2.92 30.27 15.91
CA ARG A 224 1.87 31.29 16.02
C ARG A 224 0.56 30.87 15.35
N LYS A 225 0.61 30.15 14.23
CA LYS A 225 -0.58 29.59 13.58
C LYS A 225 -1.24 28.51 14.44
N ILE A 226 -0.43 27.61 15.02
CA ILE A 226 -0.89 26.52 15.89
C ILE A 226 -1.55 27.12 17.14
N ALA A 227 -0.87 28.03 17.85
CA ALA A 227 -1.43 28.71 19.03
C ALA A 227 -2.79 29.37 18.77
N ARG A 228 -2.99 29.92 17.58
CA ARG A 228 -4.25 30.55 17.19
C ARG A 228 -5.36 29.55 16.85
N CYS A 229 -5.04 28.44 16.21
CA CYS A 229 -6.04 27.54 15.59
C CYS A 229 -6.24 26.23 16.34
N HIS A 230 -5.25 25.78 17.11
CA HIS A 230 -5.23 24.54 17.88
C HIS A 230 -4.41 24.74 19.16
N PRO A 231 -4.93 25.50 20.14
CA PRO A 231 -4.19 25.88 21.36
C PRO A 231 -3.86 24.69 22.27
N THR A 232 -4.54 23.55 22.11
CA THR A 232 -4.31 22.32 22.87
C THR A 232 -3.39 21.34 22.15
N ALA A 233 -2.82 21.72 20.99
CA ALA A 233 -1.91 20.89 20.23
C ALA A 233 -0.66 20.52 21.04
N LYS A 234 -0.23 19.27 20.85
CA LYS A 234 1.05 18.72 21.28
C LYS A 234 2.04 18.90 20.13
N VAL A 235 3.04 19.75 20.32
CA VAL A 235 3.99 20.13 19.29
C VAL A 235 5.25 19.26 19.36
N LEU A 236 5.62 18.69 18.22
CA LEU A 236 6.94 18.09 17.99
C LEU A 236 7.81 19.10 17.24
N LEU A 237 8.97 19.46 17.81
CA LEU A 237 9.91 20.36 17.16
C LEU A 237 10.79 19.60 16.17
N GLN A 238 10.74 19.96 14.89
CA GLN A 238 11.58 19.35 13.87
C GLN A 238 12.94 20.05 13.77
N VAL A 239 14.01 19.26 13.82
CA VAL A 239 15.41 19.71 13.87
C VAL A 239 16.10 19.34 12.57
N ALA A 240 16.94 20.24 12.08
CA ALA A 240 17.78 19.98 10.92
C ALA A 240 18.97 19.11 11.33
N THR A 241 19.18 18.01 10.62
CA THR A 241 20.35 17.15 10.79
C THR A 241 21.38 17.49 9.72
N ALA A 242 22.64 17.68 10.11
CA ALA A 242 23.73 17.86 9.16
C ALA A 242 23.95 16.55 8.39
N SER A 243 23.63 16.52 7.11
CA SER A 243 23.92 15.39 6.23
C SER A 243 25.02 15.80 5.25
N PRO A 244 26.12 15.05 5.12
CA PRO A 244 27.24 15.43 4.25
C PRO A 244 26.91 15.49 2.75
N LEU A 245 25.70 15.10 2.32
CA LEU A 245 25.22 15.19 0.92
C LEU A 245 24.52 16.54 0.61
N GLU A 246 24.90 17.59 1.34
CA GLU A 246 24.19 18.87 1.50
C GLU A 246 24.16 19.82 0.28
N GLU A 247 24.57 19.41 -0.92
CA GLU A 247 24.60 20.33 -2.07
C GLU A 247 23.29 20.44 -2.86
N MET A 248 22.30 19.53 -2.69
CA MET A 248 21.04 19.60 -3.46
C MET A 248 19.73 19.32 -2.71
N SER A 249 19.74 18.87 -1.46
CA SER A 249 18.49 18.57 -0.73
C SER A 249 17.96 19.78 0.04
N MET A 250 16.67 20.13 -0.11
CA MET A 250 16.00 21.09 0.77
C MET A 250 16.02 20.56 2.22
N THR A 251 16.78 21.20 3.09
CA THR A 251 16.83 20.84 4.52
C THR A 251 15.64 21.44 5.26
N PHE A 252 14.86 20.58 5.92
CA PHE A 252 13.77 20.98 6.80
C PHE A 252 14.23 20.88 8.26
N GLY A 253 13.75 21.79 9.12
CA GLY A 253 14.04 21.76 10.56
C GLY A 253 14.79 23.00 11.09
N CYS A 254 14.74 23.20 12.41
CA CYS A 254 15.48 24.25 13.11
C CYS A 254 16.92 23.82 13.41
N THR A 255 17.86 24.77 13.36
CA THR A 255 19.19 24.56 13.94
C THR A 255 19.09 24.50 15.45
N LEU A 256 20.02 23.79 16.11
CA LEU A 256 20.04 23.64 17.57
C LEU A 256 19.93 25.00 18.32
N LYS A 257 20.59 26.04 17.81
CA LYS A 257 20.52 27.41 18.35
C LYS A 257 19.11 27.99 18.26
N ASN A 258 18.43 27.80 17.13
CA ASN A 258 17.07 28.29 16.92
C ASN A 258 16.05 27.49 17.72
N CYS A 259 16.29 26.20 17.99
CA CYS A 259 15.33 25.39 18.73
C CYS A 259 15.13 25.90 20.18
N ARG A 260 16.15 26.47 20.84
CA ARG A 260 15.96 27.16 22.14
C ARG A 260 15.04 28.37 22.04
N HIS A 261 15.18 29.18 20.99
CA HIS A 261 14.29 30.32 20.72
C HIS A 261 12.85 29.83 20.48
N LEU A 262 12.66 28.77 19.70
CA LEU A 262 11.33 28.19 19.44
C LEU A 262 10.66 27.66 20.72
N LEU A 263 11.40 26.99 21.60
CA LEU A 263 10.89 26.55 22.90
C LEU A 263 10.43 27.74 23.76
N GLN A 264 11.21 28.83 23.80
CA GLN A 264 10.84 30.05 24.51
C GLN A 264 9.57 30.69 23.91
N CYS A 265 9.48 30.77 22.58
CA CYS A 265 8.28 31.26 21.89
C CYS A 265 7.06 30.38 22.19
N ALA A 266 7.21 29.05 22.16
CA ALA A 266 6.12 28.12 22.49
C ALA A 266 5.62 28.34 23.92
N LYS A 267 6.54 28.60 24.87
CA LYS A 267 6.19 28.92 26.27
C LYS A 267 5.40 30.21 26.37
N GLN A 268 5.83 31.26 25.66
CA GLN A 268 5.13 32.55 25.60
C GLN A 268 3.73 32.43 24.96
N LEU A 269 3.58 31.52 24.00
CA LEU A 269 2.32 31.23 23.32
C LEU A 269 1.43 30.22 24.08
N HIS A 270 1.86 29.74 25.25
CA HIS A 270 1.18 28.72 26.04
C HIS A 270 0.92 27.40 25.30
N LEU A 271 1.77 27.06 24.32
CA LEU A 271 1.72 25.79 23.63
C LEU A 271 2.43 24.69 24.42
N GLN A 272 2.03 23.44 24.20
CA GLN A 272 2.71 22.28 24.74
C GLN A 272 3.70 21.75 23.71
N VAL A 273 5.00 21.83 24.01
CA VAL A 273 6.01 21.08 23.29
C VAL A 273 6.19 19.76 24.01
N VAL A 274 6.03 18.65 23.28
CA VAL A 274 6.07 17.29 23.86
C VAL A 274 7.27 16.48 23.38
N GLY A 275 8.02 16.98 22.39
CA GLY A 275 9.03 16.15 21.77
C GLY A 275 9.80 16.81 20.65
N VAL A 276 10.68 15.99 20.08
CA VAL A 276 11.62 16.38 19.02
C VAL A 276 11.49 15.38 17.88
N LYS A 277 11.58 15.91 16.66
CA LYS A 277 11.65 15.15 15.42
C LYS A 277 12.92 15.48 14.66
N PHE A 278 13.53 14.50 14.02
CA PHE A 278 14.49 14.71 12.95
C PHE A 278 14.20 13.82 11.75
N HIS A 279 14.86 14.03 10.62
CA HIS A 279 14.67 13.19 9.44
C HIS A 279 15.98 13.05 8.67
N LEU A 280 16.36 11.81 8.39
CA LEU A 280 17.47 11.49 7.51
C LEU A 280 16.91 10.86 6.21
N PRO A 281 17.44 11.24 5.03
CA PRO A 281 16.96 10.67 3.78
C PRO A 281 17.36 9.21 3.66
N VAL A 282 16.61 8.42 2.88
CA VAL A 282 16.88 6.98 2.66
C VAL A 282 18.25 6.75 2.01
N THR A 283 18.77 7.76 1.28
CA THR A 283 20.12 7.75 0.70
C THR A 283 21.24 7.90 1.73
N CYS A 284 20.91 8.21 2.99
CA CYS A 284 21.89 8.32 4.07
C CYS A 284 22.34 6.94 4.55
N ASN A 285 23.45 6.45 3.99
CA ASN A 285 24.04 5.17 4.36
C ASN A 285 25.03 5.26 5.54
N ASN A 286 25.05 6.36 6.29
CA ASN A 286 25.96 6.56 7.41
C ASN A 286 25.21 6.49 8.75
N PRO A 287 25.27 5.36 9.49
CA PRO A 287 24.63 5.23 10.80
C PRO A 287 25.06 6.30 11.82
N GLN A 288 26.26 6.88 11.68
CA GLN A 288 26.74 7.94 12.58
C GLN A 288 25.91 9.23 12.47
N ALA A 289 25.26 9.47 11.32
CA ALA A 289 24.36 10.61 11.18
C ALA A 289 23.17 10.49 12.13
N TYR A 290 22.60 9.29 12.28
CA TYR A 290 21.55 9.04 13.28
C TYR A 290 22.09 9.21 14.70
N CYS A 291 23.30 8.72 14.99
CA CYS A 291 23.91 8.89 16.31
C CYS A 291 24.02 10.37 16.72
N HIS A 292 24.47 11.22 15.80
CA HIS A 292 24.54 12.67 16.03
C HIS A 292 23.14 13.28 16.23
N ALA A 293 22.17 12.90 15.39
CA ALA A 293 20.80 13.39 15.49
C ALA A 293 20.13 13.03 16.83
N VAL A 294 20.36 11.81 17.33
CA VAL A 294 19.87 11.37 18.66
C VAL A 294 20.53 12.18 19.78
N SER A 295 21.83 12.46 19.68
CA SER A 295 22.55 13.31 20.65
C SER A 295 22.02 14.75 20.65
N ASP A 296 21.77 15.33 19.47
CA ASP A 296 21.18 16.66 19.34
C ASP A 296 19.76 16.70 19.91
N ALA A 297 18.97 15.64 19.66
CA ALA A 297 17.65 15.50 20.25
C ALA A 297 17.70 15.49 21.78
N ARG A 298 18.65 14.77 22.40
CA ARG A 298 18.82 14.78 23.87
C ARG A 298 19.10 16.20 24.39
N CYS A 299 19.96 16.95 23.73
CA CYS A 299 20.25 18.34 24.09
C CYS A 299 18.96 19.21 24.06
N ILE A 300 18.08 18.99 23.08
CA ILE A 300 16.82 19.73 22.97
C ILE A 300 15.80 19.29 24.01
N PHE A 301 15.76 18.01 24.36
CA PHE A 301 14.97 17.53 25.49
C PHE A 301 15.40 18.23 26.78
N ASP A 302 16.70 18.30 27.06
CA ASP A 302 17.24 19.00 28.25
C ASP A 302 16.80 20.47 28.26
N MET A 303 16.94 21.17 27.13
CA MET A 303 16.48 22.56 26.99
C MET A 303 14.97 22.71 27.18
N GLY A 304 14.17 21.74 26.75
CA GLY A 304 12.72 21.71 26.93
C GLY A 304 12.33 21.52 28.40
N GLU A 305 12.96 20.55 29.05
CA GLU A 305 12.76 20.25 30.48
C GLU A 305 13.17 21.44 31.36
N GLU A 306 14.30 22.12 31.05
CA GLU A 306 14.73 23.37 31.72
C GLU A 306 13.65 24.47 31.67
N LEU A 307 12.92 24.56 30.55
CA LEU A 307 11.84 25.54 30.35
C LEU A 307 10.49 25.03 30.91
N GLY A 308 10.47 23.85 31.52
CA GLY A 308 9.31 23.23 32.14
C GLY A 308 8.31 22.65 31.13
N PHE A 309 8.79 22.11 30.01
CA PHE A 309 8.01 21.25 29.12
C PHE A 309 8.10 19.79 29.56
N ASN A 310 7.04 19.03 29.32
CA ASN A 310 7.04 17.59 29.54
C ASN A 310 7.41 16.89 28.22
N MET A 311 8.70 16.65 28.02
CA MET A 311 9.23 16.05 26.79
C MET A 311 9.13 14.52 26.88
N ASN A 312 8.25 13.91 26.10
CA ASN A 312 7.94 12.49 26.17
C ASN A 312 7.81 11.79 24.80
N VAL A 313 8.11 12.46 23.69
CA VAL A 313 8.10 11.85 22.35
C VAL A 313 9.39 12.16 21.59
N LEU A 314 10.09 11.12 21.14
CA LEU A 314 11.22 11.25 20.22
C LEU A 314 10.85 10.61 18.88
N ASP A 315 10.82 11.40 17.82
CA ASP A 315 10.65 10.92 16.46
C ASP A 315 12.01 10.90 15.75
N ILE A 316 12.51 9.69 15.48
CA ILE A 316 13.80 9.48 14.79
C ILE A 316 13.68 9.60 13.27
N GLY A 317 12.48 9.92 12.76
CA GLY A 317 12.21 10.11 11.35
C GLY A 317 12.30 8.83 10.54
N GLY A 318 12.48 9.02 9.22
CA GLY A 318 12.60 7.94 8.26
C GLY A 318 14.05 7.66 7.88
N GLY A 319 14.25 7.30 6.62
CA GLY A 319 15.57 6.95 6.07
C GLY A 319 15.88 5.45 6.06
N PHE A 320 14.89 4.64 6.47
CA PHE A 320 14.95 3.18 6.37
C PHE A 320 14.41 2.72 5.00
N SER A 321 15.29 2.05 4.24
CA SER A 321 14.94 1.30 3.03
C SER A 321 14.43 -0.09 3.40
N HIS A 322 13.83 -0.80 2.44
CA HIS A 322 13.39 -2.19 2.61
C HIS A 322 14.52 -3.21 2.89
N SER A 323 15.79 -2.77 2.97
CA SER A 323 16.97 -3.61 3.21
C SER A 323 17.12 -4.00 4.68
N ALA A 324 17.06 -5.31 4.96
CA ALA A 324 17.31 -5.86 6.30
C ALA A 324 18.71 -5.52 6.83
N LEU A 325 19.73 -5.52 5.96
CA LEU A 325 21.11 -5.19 6.34
C LEU A 325 21.21 -3.74 6.84
N GLN A 326 20.57 -2.80 6.14
CA GLN A 326 20.58 -1.39 6.54
C GLN A 326 19.90 -1.21 7.89
N LEU A 327 18.74 -1.86 8.09
CA LEU A 327 18.02 -1.83 9.37
C LEU A 327 18.87 -2.39 10.52
N GLU A 328 19.55 -3.52 10.31
CA GLU A 328 20.42 -4.13 11.32
C GLU A 328 21.59 -3.19 11.68
N GLN A 329 22.27 -2.64 10.68
CA GLN A 329 23.40 -1.74 10.88
C GLN A 329 23.01 -0.44 11.60
N THR A 330 21.93 0.21 11.13
CA THR A 330 21.43 1.44 11.75
C THR A 330 20.91 1.15 13.16
N GLY A 331 20.12 0.10 13.33
CA GLY A 331 19.59 -0.33 14.62
C GLY A 331 20.69 -0.63 15.63
N ALA A 332 21.74 -1.36 15.23
CA ALA A 332 22.89 -1.65 16.09
C ALA A 332 23.67 -0.39 16.51
N ALA A 333 23.72 0.62 15.65
CA ALA A 333 24.39 1.90 15.96
C ALA A 333 23.58 2.77 16.94
N ILE A 334 22.26 2.87 16.74
CA ILE A 334 21.43 3.83 17.50
C ILE A 334 20.89 3.27 18.80
N ARG A 335 20.66 1.95 18.91
CA ARG A 335 20.04 1.32 20.09
C ARG A 335 20.81 1.60 21.38
N PRO A 336 22.16 1.49 21.44
CA PRO A 336 22.90 1.85 22.65
C PRO A 336 22.73 3.31 23.06
N LEU A 337 22.58 4.23 22.09
CA LEU A 337 22.38 5.64 22.37
C LEU A 337 20.96 5.94 22.86
N LEU A 338 19.96 5.26 22.30
CA LEU A 338 18.58 5.32 22.80
C LEU A 338 18.51 4.82 24.24
N ASP A 339 19.18 3.72 24.56
CA ASP A 339 19.20 3.16 25.93
C ASP A 339 19.89 4.10 26.93
N ILE A 340 20.89 4.88 26.49
CA ILE A 340 21.61 5.84 27.35
C ILE A 340 20.84 7.16 27.51
N TYR A 341 20.36 7.74 26.40
CA TYR A 341 19.77 9.08 26.39
C TYR A 341 18.26 9.09 26.66
N PHE A 342 17.57 8.00 26.32
CA PHE A 342 16.12 7.84 26.40
C PHE A 342 15.76 6.46 26.96
N PRO A 343 16.27 6.09 28.16
CA PRO A 343 16.00 4.78 28.74
C PRO A 343 14.49 4.60 28.99
N PRO A 344 13.94 3.37 28.99
CA PRO A 344 12.50 3.13 29.18
C PRO A 344 11.90 3.79 30.44
N GLN A 345 12.71 3.97 31.49
CA GLN A 345 12.30 4.62 32.74
C GLN A 345 12.06 6.14 32.60
N SER A 346 12.58 6.76 31.53
CA SER A 346 12.33 8.17 31.21
C SER A 346 10.87 8.43 30.78
N GLY A 347 10.14 7.39 30.38
CA GLY A 347 8.77 7.53 29.87
C GLY A 347 8.69 8.16 28.49
N VAL A 348 9.81 8.26 27.76
CA VAL A 348 9.84 8.78 26.39
C VAL A 348 9.40 7.69 25.42
N HIS A 349 8.39 8.00 24.61
CA HIS A 349 7.95 7.18 23.49
C HIS A 349 8.80 7.48 22.26
N ILE A 350 9.53 6.47 21.78
CA ILE A 350 10.37 6.60 20.59
C ILE A 350 9.58 6.08 19.39
N ILE A 351 9.49 6.89 18.34
CA ILE A 351 8.76 6.57 17.10
C ILE A 351 9.68 6.74 15.89
N ALA A 352 9.36 6.06 14.78
CA ALA A 352 10.04 6.20 13.50
C ALA A 352 9.04 6.33 12.35
N GLU A 353 9.36 7.14 11.35
CA GLU A 353 8.52 7.37 10.17
C GLU A 353 8.90 6.43 9.01
N LEU A 354 8.17 5.34 8.87
CA LEU A 354 8.46 4.29 7.89
C LEU A 354 7.54 4.44 6.68
N GLY A 355 8.13 4.70 5.51
CA GLY A 355 7.42 4.76 4.24
C GLY A 355 7.91 3.65 3.31
N ASP A 356 8.97 3.98 2.56
CA ASP A 356 9.65 3.07 1.64
C ASP A 356 9.92 1.69 2.26
N TYR A 357 10.41 1.64 3.51
CA TYR A 357 10.61 0.42 4.29
C TYR A 357 9.52 -0.64 4.13
N TYR A 358 8.25 -0.25 4.30
CA TYR A 358 7.12 -1.18 4.24
C TYR A 358 6.74 -1.54 2.82
N VAL A 359 6.60 -0.53 1.96
CA VAL A 359 5.87 -0.70 0.70
C VAL A 359 6.76 -0.97 -0.50
N SER A 360 8.03 -0.56 -0.49
CA SER A 360 8.93 -0.59 -1.66
C SER A 360 8.86 -1.94 -2.38
N SER A 361 9.23 -3.01 -1.70
CA SER A 361 9.29 -4.38 -2.22
C SER A 361 7.95 -5.11 -2.25
N SER A 362 6.86 -4.48 -1.80
CA SER A 362 5.53 -5.11 -1.78
C SER A 362 4.77 -4.96 -3.10
N PHE A 363 5.18 -4.04 -3.99
CA PHE A 363 4.53 -3.85 -5.28
C PHE A 363 5.46 -4.13 -6.45
N THR A 364 4.92 -4.80 -7.45
CA THR A 364 5.56 -5.06 -8.74
C THR A 364 4.70 -4.45 -9.84
N LEU A 365 5.31 -3.67 -10.73
CA LEU A 365 4.66 -3.01 -11.85
C LEU A 365 4.95 -3.76 -13.14
N ALA A 366 3.90 -4.10 -13.89
CA ALA A 366 4.01 -4.62 -15.25
C ALA A 366 3.57 -3.54 -16.25
N VAL A 367 4.44 -3.23 -17.22
CA VAL A 367 4.18 -2.25 -18.28
C VAL A 367 4.33 -2.88 -19.66
N ASN A 368 3.63 -2.31 -20.64
CA ASN A 368 3.62 -2.79 -22.01
C ASN A 368 4.42 -1.85 -22.93
N ILE A 369 5.19 -2.43 -23.86
CA ILE A 369 5.86 -1.66 -24.92
C ILE A 369 4.81 -1.28 -25.98
N ILE A 370 4.55 0.01 -26.14
CA ILE A 370 3.60 0.57 -27.11
C ILE A 370 4.28 1.15 -28.35
N GLY A 371 5.57 1.46 -28.27
CA GLY A 371 6.34 2.00 -29.38
C GLY A 371 7.79 1.53 -29.35
N LYS A 372 8.42 1.49 -30.53
CA LYS A 372 9.82 1.12 -30.72
C LYS A 372 10.42 1.98 -31.83
N GLU A 373 11.59 2.52 -31.56
CA GLU A 373 12.43 3.22 -32.53
C GLU A 373 13.86 2.66 -32.48
N VAL A 374 14.56 2.71 -33.62
CA VAL A 374 15.94 2.26 -33.76
C VAL A 374 16.79 3.45 -34.16
N VAL A 375 17.77 3.80 -33.34
CA VAL A 375 18.73 4.86 -33.62
C VAL A 375 20.03 4.22 -34.06
N CYS A 376 20.28 4.25 -35.37
CA CYS A 376 21.52 3.72 -35.94
C CYS A 376 22.66 4.74 -35.73
N GLN A 377 23.62 4.44 -34.86
CA GLN A 377 24.87 5.20 -34.80
C GLN A 377 25.75 4.78 -36.00
N ASP A 378 26.06 5.76 -36.86
CA ASP A 378 26.89 5.64 -38.06
C ASP A 378 26.33 4.87 -39.27
N ARG A 379 25.37 5.47 -39.97
CA ARG A 379 25.12 5.20 -41.39
C ARG A 379 25.27 6.45 -42.24
N ARG A 380 26.51 6.84 -42.53
CA ARG A 380 26.82 7.63 -43.73
C ARG A 380 26.60 6.75 -44.97
N GLY A 381 25.34 6.52 -45.35
CA GLY A 381 24.97 6.16 -46.72
C GLY A 381 25.06 4.69 -47.17
N GLN A 382 24.99 3.69 -46.28
CA GLN A 382 24.75 2.29 -46.70
C GLN A 382 23.50 1.72 -46.03
N HIS A 383 22.47 1.46 -46.85
CA HIS A 383 21.26 0.73 -46.47
C HIS A 383 21.56 -0.77 -46.49
N SER A 384 21.80 -1.36 -45.32
CA SER A 384 21.64 -2.81 -45.09
C SER A 384 20.53 -3.03 -44.06
N ASP A 385 19.58 -3.91 -44.30
CA ASP A 385 18.45 -4.15 -43.38
C ASP A 385 18.84 -4.93 -42.10
N GLU A 386 20.14 -5.12 -41.83
CA GLU A 386 20.65 -5.84 -40.66
C GLU A 386 21.00 -4.88 -39.51
N VAL A 387 20.40 -5.14 -38.34
CA VAL A 387 20.68 -4.44 -37.07
C VAL A 387 22.13 -4.70 -36.66
N SER A 388 22.89 -3.63 -36.45
CA SER A 388 24.27 -3.71 -35.97
C SER A 388 24.29 -3.73 -34.44
N LEU A 389 25.34 -4.31 -33.84
CA LEU A 389 25.52 -4.35 -32.37
C LEU A 389 25.68 -2.96 -31.72
N ASN A 390 25.84 -1.90 -32.53
CA ASN A 390 25.94 -0.52 -32.09
C ASN A 390 24.62 0.26 -32.22
N ASP A 391 23.55 -0.37 -32.73
CA ASP A 391 22.25 0.28 -32.83
C ASP A 391 21.62 0.39 -31.44
N GLU A 392 21.06 1.57 -31.14
CA GLU A 392 20.37 1.82 -29.87
C GLU A 392 18.86 1.68 -30.07
N PHE A 393 18.20 0.93 -29.18
CA PHE A 393 16.74 0.79 -29.20
C PHE A 393 16.08 1.76 -28.22
N LEU A 394 15.10 2.52 -28.71
CA LEU A 394 14.23 3.36 -27.90
C LEU A 394 12.90 2.65 -27.78
N TYR A 395 12.50 2.29 -26.56
CA TYR A 395 11.20 1.69 -26.30
C TYR A 395 10.30 2.66 -25.54
N TYR A 396 9.07 2.84 -26.05
CA TYR A 396 8.04 3.66 -25.43
C TYR A 396 7.05 2.75 -24.72
N MET A 397 6.79 3.04 -23.45
CA MET A 397 5.92 2.27 -22.57
C MET A 397 4.58 2.99 -22.38
N ASN A 398 3.55 2.24 -21.98
CA ASN A 398 2.25 2.80 -21.60
C ASN A 398 2.24 3.48 -20.22
N GLU A 399 3.39 3.55 -19.54
CA GLU A 399 3.57 4.28 -18.29
C GLU A 399 4.93 5.02 -18.26
N GLY A 400 4.99 6.09 -17.48
CA GLY A 400 6.11 7.03 -17.50
C GLY A 400 6.34 7.80 -16.21
N VAL A 401 7.19 8.82 -16.32
CA VAL A 401 7.61 9.69 -15.21
C VAL A 401 6.44 10.51 -14.65
N TYR A 402 5.43 10.80 -15.48
CA TYR A 402 4.22 11.52 -15.04
C TYR A 402 3.16 10.64 -14.37
N GLY A 403 3.42 9.34 -14.24
CA GLY A 403 2.58 8.37 -13.55
C GLY A 403 3.41 7.58 -12.54
N SER A 404 3.51 6.27 -12.74
CA SER A 404 4.12 5.34 -11.78
C SER A 404 5.62 5.54 -11.55
N PHE A 405 6.33 6.23 -12.45
CA PHE A 405 7.76 6.52 -12.33
C PHE A 405 8.06 7.95 -11.86
N ALA A 406 7.11 8.64 -11.22
CA ALA A 406 7.31 9.97 -10.64
C ALA A 406 8.48 10.03 -9.63
N SER A 407 8.82 8.89 -9.03
CA SER A 407 10.00 8.74 -8.18
C SER A 407 11.32 9.13 -8.87
N LYS A 408 11.43 9.01 -10.20
CA LYS A 408 12.62 9.46 -10.97
C LYS A 408 12.88 10.96 -10.82
N LEU A 409 11.83 11.78 -10.76
CA LEU A 409 11.96 13.25 -10.55
C LEU A 409 12.41 13.59 -9.13
N LEU A 410 12.24 12.66 -8.19
CA LEU A 410 12.68 12.80 -6.80
C LEU A 410 14.09 12.23 -6.60
N GLU A 411 14.84 12.02 -7.69
CA GLU A 411 16.19 11.43 -7.72
C GLU A 411 16.27 10.01 -7.14
N ASN A 412 15.13 9.29 -7.08
CA ASN A 412 15.15 7.89 -6.69
C ASN A 412 15.69 7.02 -7.82
N VAL A 413 16.41 5.97 -7.43
CA VAL A 413 16.88 4.95 -8.36
C VAL A 413 15.68 4.17 -8.88
N ILE A 414 15.50 4.19 -10.20
CA ILE A 414 14.50 3.32 -10.84
C ILE A 414 15.01 1.88 -10.82
N PRO A 415 14.19 0.91 -10.38
CA PRO A 415 14.54 -0.50 -10.39
C PRO A 415 14.94 -0.99 -11.79
N VAL A 416 15.78 -2.02 -11.83
CA VAL A 416 16.24 -2.61 -13.09
C VAL A 416 15.06 -3.23 -13.84
N PRO A 417 14.84 -2.91 -15.13
CA PRO A 417 13.78 -3.51 -15.92
C PRO A 417 14.04 -5.00 -16.17
N ILE A 418 13.01 -5.82 -15.97
CA ILE A 418 13.05 -7.27 -16.20
C ILE A 418 12.14 -7.58 -17.38
N VAL A 419 12.67 -8.23 -18.40
CA VAL A 419 11.87 -8.61 -19.58
C VAL A 419 11.01 -9.83 -19.23
N HIS A 420 9.71 -9.70 -19.42
CA HIS A 420 8.78 -10.82 -19.32
C HIS A 420 8.86 -11.66 -20.60
N LYS A 421 9.68 -12.72 -20.58
CA LYS A 421 9.72 -13.74 -21.64
C LYS A 421 9.87 -15.13 -21.00
N LYS A 422 8.88 -16.01 -21.24
CA LYS A 422 8.85 -17.43 -20.79
C LYS A 422 10.04 -18.28 -21.27
N SER A 423 10.89 -17.76 -22.14
CA SER A 423 12.08 -18.45 -22.64
C SER A 423 13.12 -17.42 -23.08
N LEU A 424 13.81 -16.79 -22.13
CA LEU A 424 15.11 -16.19 -22.43
C LEU A 424 16.03 -17.32 -22.89
N ARG A 425 16.25 -17.45 -24.19
CA ARG A 425 17.31 -18.31 -24.69
C ARG A 425 18.62 -17.71 -24.16
N VAL A 426 19.47 -18.55 -23.56
CA VAL A 426 20.75 -18.19 -22.90
C VAL A 426 21.76 -17.44 -23.83
N LYS A 427 21.39 -17.15 -25.09
CA LYS A 427 22.21 -16.51 -26.12
C LYS A 427 21.43 -15.50 -26.97
N GLU A 428 20.47 -14.76 -26.42
CA GLU A 428 19.92 -13.60 -27.14
C GLU A 428 20.90 -12.44 -27.07
N ALA A 429 21.14 -11.80 -28.22
CA ALA A 429 21.95 -10.59 -28.29
C ALA A 429 21.25 -9.47 -27.50
N VAL A 430 22.00 -8.79 -26.65
CA VAL A 430 21.54 -7.61 -25.91
C VAL A 430 22.06 -6.36 -26.59
N PHE A 431 21.26 -5.30 -26.54
CA PHE A 431 21.52 -4.05 -27.22
C PHE A 431 21.38 -2.88 -26.23
N PRO A 432 22.18 -1.82 -26.38
CA PRO A 432 21.95 -0.56 -25.70
C PRO A 432 20.52 -0.10 -25.94
N SER A 433 19.78 0.15 -24.87
CA SER A 433 18.37 0.50 -24.93
C SER A 433 18.02 1.60 -23.93
N SER A 434 17.02 2.41 -24.26
CA SER A 434 16.41 3.38 -23.36
C SER A 434 14.90 3.17 -23.27
N LEU A 435 14.33 3.41 -22.09
CA LEU A 435 12.90 3.25 -21.82
C LEU A 435 12.27 4.62 -21.56
N TRP A 436 11.20 4.90 -22.29
CA TRP A 436 10.49 6.16 -22.31
C TRP A 436 9.03 5.96 -21.93
N GLY A 437 8.43 6.97 -21.30
CA GLY A 437 7.00 7.00 -21.06
C GLY A 437 6.19 7.45 -22.28
N PRO A 438 4.85 7.49 -22.14
CA PRO A 438 3.94 7.68 -23.26
C PRO A 438 3.80 9.15 -23.70
N SER A 439 4.34 10.12 -22.96
CA SER A 439 4.10 11.55 -23.24
C SER A 439 4.96 12.13 -24.38
N CYS A 440 5.94 11.36 -24.88
CA CYS A 440 6.91 11.80 -25.88
C CYS A 440 7.68 13.09 -25.50
N ASP A 441 7.75 13.40 -24.19
CA ASP A 441 8.55 14.49 -23.63
C ASP A 441 9.97 14.01 -23.32
N ARG A 442 10.95 14.92 -23.41
CA ARG A 442 12.34 14.66 -23.05
C ARG A 442 12.52 14.33 -21.57
N LEU A 443 11.64 14.84 -20.70
CA LEU A 443 11.67 14.54 -19.26
C LEU A 443 11.00 13.20 -18.93
N ASP A 444 10.28 12.60 -19.88
CA ASP A 444 9.61 11.31 -19.71
C ASP A 444 10.51 10.13 -20.07
N GLN A 445 11.81 10.27 -19.80
CA GLN A 445 12.78 9.20 -19.92
C GLN A 445 12.88 8.47 -18.58
N VAL A 446 12.38 7.24 -18.53
CA VAL A 446 12.32 6.44 -17.29
C VAL A 446 13.67 5.78 -17.03
N VAL A 447 14.25 5.13 -18.05
CA VAL A 447 15.57 4.50 -17.98
C VAL A 447 16.44 5.03 -19.11
N GLU A 448 17.50 5.74 -18.74
CA GLU A 448 18.42 6.37 -19.70
C GLU A 448 19.22 5.33 -20.48
N HIS A 449 19.81 4.36 -19.78
CA HIS A 449 20.63 3.33 -20.40
C HIS A 449 20.41 1.98 -19.70
N CYS A 450 20.06 0.97 -20.49
CA CYS A 450 19.99 -0.42 -20.06
C CYS A 450 20.38 -1.36 -21.20
N LEU A 451 20.64 -2.63 -20.88
CA LEU A 451 20.90 -3.67 -21.86
C LEU A 451 19.70 -4.60 -21.91
N LEU A 452 19.02 -4.64 -23.05
CA LEU A 452 17.84 -5.47 -23.25
C LEU A 452 18.00 -6.29 -24.53
N PRO A 453 17.44 -7.50 -24.58
CA PRO A 453 17.23 -8.18 -25.86
C PRO A 453 16.30 -7.34 -26.73
N GLU A 454 16.29 -7.61 -28.03
CA GLU A 454 15.33 -6.95 -28.91
C GLU A 454 13.88 -7.27 -28.47
N LEU A 455 13.11 -6.22 -28.18
CA LEU A 455 11.69 -6.27 -27.83
C LEU A 455 10.82 -5.85 -29.01
N LYS A 456 9.56 -6.27 -28.95
CA LYS A 456 8.50 -5.89 -29.90
C LYS A 456 7.40 -5.12 -29.19
N VAL A 457 6.65 -4.34 -29.97
CA VAL A 457 5.42 -3.72 -29.48
C VAL A 457 4.46 -4.81 -29.02
N GLY A 458 3.96 -4.69 -27.79
CA GLY A 458 3.16 -5.68 -27.11
C GLY A 458 3.92 -6.56 -26.12
N ASP A 459 5.26 -6.54 -26.11
CA ASP A 459 6.06 -7.21 -25.08
C ASP A 459 5.90 -6.50 -23.73
N TRP A 460 6.06 -7.26 -22.64
CA TRP A 460 5.93 -6.75 -21.28
C TRP A 460 7.28 -6.60 -20.59
N VAL A 461 7.39 -5.55 -19.79
CA VAL A 461 8.55 -5.26 -18.94
C VAL A 461 8.05 -5.14 -17.50
N ILE A 462 8.74 -5.78 -16.58
CA ILE A 462 8.41 -5.85 -15.17
C ILE A 462 9.42 -5.02 -14.38
N PHE A 463 8.91 -4.23 -13.45
CA PHE A 463 9.68 -3.45 -12.49
C PHE A 463 9.28 -3.87 -11.08
N ASN A 464 10.19 -4.57 -10.40
CA ASN A 464 10.06 -4.90 -8.98
C ASN A 464 10.31 -3.66 -8.12
N ASN A 465 9.97 -3.72 -6.83
CA ASN A 465 10.23 -2.66 -5.86
C ASN A 465 9.56 -1.32 -6.22
N MET A 466 8.38 -1.37 -6.82
CA MET A 466 7.64 -0.20 -7.31
C MET A 466 6.51 0.21 -6.36
N GLY A 467 6.67 0.03 -5.04
CA GLY A 467 5.62 0.35 -4.07
C GLY A 467 5.69 1.74 -3.45
N ALA A 468 6.84 2.40 -3.51
CA ALA A 468 7.04 3.72 -2.92
C ALA A 468 7.00 4.85 -3.96
N ASN A 469 6.15 5.85 -3.73
CA ASN A 469 5.96 7.04 -4.56
C ASN A 469 5.55 6.73 -6.02
N SER A 470 4.83 5.63 -6.23
CA SER A 470 4.42 5.11 -7.54
C SER A 470 2.90 5.12 -7.76
N LEU A 471 2.09 4.95 -6.71
CA LEU A 471 0.62 4.94 -6.80
C LEU A 471 -0.03 6.33 -6.72
N GLY A 472 0.73 7.38 -7.07
CA GLY A 472 0.26 8.77 -7.02
C GLY A 472 -0.94 9.02 -7.95
N GLU A 473 -1.71 10.07 -7.67
CA GLU A 473 -2.70 10.55 -8.67
C GLU A 473 -1.93 10.94 -9.94
N PRO A 474 -2.29 10.37 -11.11
CA PRO A 474 -1.57 10.67 -12.34
C PRO A 474 -1.65 12.16 -12.64
N CYS A 475 -0.52 12.77 -13.01
CA CYS A 475 -0.46 14.19 -13.38
C CYS A 475 -1.21 14.48 -14.69
N THR A 476 -1.59 13.44 -15.43
CA THR A 476 -2.34 13.51 -16.70
C THR A 476 -3.65 12.76 -16.57
N ALA A 477 -4.56 12.91 -17.53
CA ALA A 477 -5.85 12.22 -17.57
C ALA A 477 -5.76 10.70 -17.82
N THR A 478 -4.66 10.05 -17.43
CA THR A 478 -4.52 8.60 -17.45
C THR A 478 -5.37 7.99 -16.34
N GLN A 479 -6.01 6.88 -16.68
CA GLN A 479 -6.86 6.13 -15.75
C GLN A 479 -6.00 5.51 -14.64
N LYS A 480 -6.50 5.52 -13.39
CA LYS A 480 -5.82 4.88 -12.27
C LYS A 480 -5.54 3.41 -12.61
N LEU A 481 -4.27 3.00 -12.50
CA LEU A 481 -3.89 1.63 -12.81
C LEU A 481 -4.55 0.62 -11.87
N PRO A 482 -4.99 -0.54 -12.38
CA PRO A 482 -5.46 -1.62 -11.52
C PRO A 482 -4.35 -2.14 -10.62
N VAL A 483 -4.73 -2.47 -9.39
CA VAL A 483 -3.84 -3.06 -8.37
C VAL A 483 -4.47 -4.37 -7.93
N TYR A 484 -3.76 -5.48 -8.15
CA TYR A 484 -4.15 -6.81 -7.72
C TYR A 484 -3.44 -7.13 -6.41
N TYR A 485 -4.20 -7.30 -5.32
CA TYR A 485 -3.64 -7.63 -4.02
C TYR A 485 -3.57 -9.15 -3.85
N ILE A 486 -2.43 -9.62 -3.39
CA ILE A 486 -2.19 -11.03 -3.09
C ILE A 486 -1.60 -11.18 -1.69
N ILE A 487 -1.67 -12.40 -1.17
CA ILE A 487 -0.94 -12.84 0.01
C ILE A 487 -0.64 -14.33 -0.11
N THR A 488 0.51 -14.79 0.38
CA THR A 488 0.76 -16.23 0.45
C THR A 488 -0.09 -16.88 1.54
N ALA A 489 -0.45 -18.15 1.38
CA ALA A 489 -1.18 -18.87 2.42
C ALA A 489 -0.42 -18.86 3.77
N ASP A 490 0.90 -19.00 3.76
CA ASP A 490 1.73 -19.01 4.97
C ASP A 490 1.68 -17.66 5.72
N ASP A 491 1.81 -16.54 4.99
CA ASP A 491 1.67 -15.21 5.60
C ASP A 491 0.24 -14.98 6.09
N TRP A 492 -0.76 -15.43 5.33
CA TRP A 492 -2.16 -15.30 5.71
C TRP A 492 -2.48 -16.06 6.99
N TYR A 493 -2.03 -17.31 7.12
CA TYR A 493 -2.17 -18.07 8.37
C TYR A 493 -1.42 -17.40 9.51
N SER A 494 -0.22 -16.87 9.26
CA SER A 494 0.52 -16.10 10.25
C SER A 494 -0.27 -14.88 10.72
N MET A 495 -0.93 -14.15 9.80
CA MET A 495 -1.80 -13.01 10.14
C MET A 495 -2.99 -13.44 10.99
N GLN A 496 -3.59 -14.60 10.71
CA GLN A 496 -4.70 -15.15 11.48
C GLN A 496 -4.28 -15.57 12.89
N GLU A 497 -3.15 -16.27 13.02
CA GLU A 497 -2.60 -16.68 14.32
C GLU A 497 -2.23 -15.47 15.19
N GLY A 498 -1.74 -14.39 14.57
CA GLY A 498 -1.50 -13.11 15.23
C GLY A 498 -2.77 -12.35 15.63
N GLY A 499 -3.96 -12.84 15.28
CA GLY A 499 -5.24 -12.18 15.56
C GLY A 499 -5.53 -10.94 14.71
N ILE A 500 -4.67 -10.63 13.72
CA ILE A 500 -4.74 -9.40 12.90
C ILE A 500 -5.99 -9.41 12.03
N THR A 501 -6.40 -10.58 11.54
CA THR A 501 -7.57 -10.74 10.65
C THR A 501 -8.91 -10.54 11.34
N LEU A 502 -8.92 -10.57 12.69
CA LEU A 502 -10.10 -10.30 13.52
C LEU A 502 -10.24 -8.80 13.85
N ASP A 503 -9.23 -7.99 13.50
CA ASP A 503 -9.25 -6.57 13.78
C ASP A 503 -10.30 -5.84 12.94
N THR A 504 -11.01 -4.90 13.57
CA THR A 504 -12.08 -4.14 12.91
C THR A 504 -11.61 -3.28 11.74
N SER A 505 -10.32 -2.93 11.68
CA SER A 505 -9.70 -2.20 10.56
C SER A 505 -9.65 -3.04 9.28
N MET A 506 -9.70 -4.38 9.37
CA MET A 506 -9.61 -5.30 8.22
C MET A 506 -10.95 -5.55 7.52
N LYS A 507 -12.04 -4.91 7.99
CA LYS A 507 -13.42 -5.16 7.53
C LYS A 507 -13.68 -4.92 6.03
N ASN A 508 -12.83 -4.15 5.34
CA ASN A 508 -13.03 -3.84 3.92
C ASN A 508 -12.22 -4.75 2.98
N LEU A 509 -11.46 -5.71 3.51
CA LEU A 509 -10.70 -6.68 2.73
C LEU A 509 -11.50 -7.98 2.60
N LEU A 510 -11.71 -8.41 1.35
CA LEU A 510 -12.30 -9.71 1.03
C LEU A 510 -11.19 -10.68 0.63
N TRP A 511 -11.06 -11.76 1.40
CA TRP A 511 -10.08 -12.81 1.14
C TRP A 511 -10.70 -13.89 0.25
N VAL A 512 -10.09 -14.13 -0.91
CA VAL A 512 -10.55 -15.16 -1.84
C VAL A 512 -9.39 -16.11 -2.16
N PRO A 513 -9.64 -17.43 -2.26
CA PRO A 513 -8.60 -18.36 -2.70
C PRO A 513 -8.25 -18.09 -4.17
N TYR A 514 -6.96 -18.01 -4.48
CA TYR A 514 -6.49 -17.93 -5.86
C TYR A 514 -6.76 -19.25 -6.58
N CYS A 515 -7.47 -19.21 -7.70
CA CYS A 515 -7.77 -20.37 -8.53
C CYS A 515 -7.19 -20.16 -9.93
N LEU A 516 -6.25 -21.02 -10.31
CA LEU A 516 -5.71 -21.13 -11.68
C LEU A 516 -6.71 -21.76 -12.65
#